data_AF-A0A177C377-F1
#
_entry.id   AF-A0A177C377-F1
#
_cell.length_a   1.000
_cell.length_b   1.000
_cell.length_c   1.000
_cell.angle_alpha   90.00
_cell.angle_beta   90.00
_cell.angle_gamma   90.00
#
_symmetry.space_group_name_H-M   'P 1'
#
loop_
_entity.id
_entity.type
_entity.pdbx_description
1 polymer ?
#
loop_
_entity_poly.entity_id
_entity_poly.type
_entity_poly.pdbx_seq_one_letter_code
_entity_poly.pdbx_strand_id
1 'polypeptide(L)'
;MPSLSIVRSLMAIVALLETASAACTREGLLASAQSYIDAQKAGNTTALKLSPTFKYQQNNKERALSAGLLATPFKLDLVRSTADTVACASYTMWISSAGSKPYVVGTQIRHDGNDTSTITLIDTIAATTGDLFFNAPKTLGYIQKEDWSPINNTASMPSRELLKKVGNGYLDMWTDPKAADSIPWGTDCERVEGSQYTNPCGKNLPHGGSSKPNGMRRYVIDEVQGSVDVLCQFDSLGTMPDSHEIRVIDGKVKYVHTITALKIG
;
A
#
# COMPACT_ATOMS: atom_id res chain seq x y z
N MET A 1 29.87 -13.51 74.29
CA MET A 1 28.72 -13.11 73.46
C MET A 1 29.07 -11.81 72.72
N PRO A 2 29.46 -11.84 71.44
CA PRO A 2 29.55 -10.62 70.64
C PRO A 2 28.28 -10.41 69.80
N SER A 3 27.83 -9.16 69.76
CA SER A 3 26.66 -8.67 69.03
C SER A 3 27.02 -8.42 67.56
N LEU A 4 26.17 -8.87 66.64
CA LEU A 4 26.34 -8.77 65.19
C LEU A 4 25.50 -7.59 64.67
N SER A 5 26.16 -6.48 64.27
CA SER A 5 25.51 -5.35 63.59
C SER A 5 25.40 -5.62 62.09
N ILE A 6 24.17 -5.78 61.60
CA ILE A 6 23.86 -5.89 60.16
C ILE A 6 23.56 -4.49 59.63
N VAL A 7 24.46 -3.96 58.79
CA VAL A 7 24.23 -2.73 58.02
C VAL A 7 23.32 -3.08 56.83
N ARG A 8 22.13 -2.49 56.78
CA ARG A 8 21.21 -2.60 55.63
C ARG A 8 21.58 -1.55 54.58
N SER A 9 22.16 -1.98 53.47
CA SER A 9 22.31 -1.13 52.28
C SER A 9 20.98 -1.04 51.53
N LEU A 10 20.43 0.16 51.42
CA LEU A 10 19.22 0.45 50.65
C LEU A 10 19.62 0.74 49.20
N MET A 11 19.34 -0.21 48.30
CA MET A 11 19.62 -0.09 46.86
C MET A 11 18.41 0.57 46.18
N ALA A 12 18.54 1.82 45.74
CA ALA A 12 17.49 2.54 45.02
C ALA A 12 17.42 2.05 43.56
N ILE A 13 16.30 1.43 43.19
CA ILE A 13 16.01 1.04 41.80
C ILE A 13 15.41 2.26 41.10
N VAL A 14 16.17 2.87 40.20
CA VAL A 14 15.65 3.87 39.26
C VAL A 14 15.00 3.12 38.10
N ALA A 15 13.67 3.13 38.04
CA ALA A 15 12.94 2.64 36.88
C ALA A 15 13.07 3.65 35.74
N LEU A 16 13.81 3.28 34.68
CA LEU A 16 13.73 3.97 33.40
C LEU A 16 12.35 3.71 32.81
N LEU A 17 11.48 4.72 32.86
CA LEU A 17 10.27 4.75 32.05
C LEU A 17 10.74 4.93 30.60
N GLU A 18 10.87 3.83 29.86
CA GLU A 18 10.90 3.88 28.40
C GLU A 18 9.57 4.51 27.97
N THR A 19 9.63 5.81 27.63
CA THR A 19 8.56 6.39 26.83
C THR A 19 8.62 5.66 25.50
N ALA A 20 7.66 4.76 25.27
CA ALA A 20 7.49 4.13 23.98
C ALA A 20 7.18 5.25 22.97
N SER A 21 8.22 5.81 22.36
CA SER A 21 8.08 6.62 21.16
C SER A 21 7.40 5.72 20.14
N ALA A 22 6.29 6.17 19.57
CA ALA A 22 5.57 5.44 18.54
C ALA A 22 6.36 5.50 17.22
N ALA A 23 7.60 5.00 17.22
CA ALA A 23 8.47 4.92 16.07
C ALA A 23 7.74 4.29 14.87
N CYS A 24 8.18 4.58 13.64
CA CYS A 24 7.68 3.96 12.41
C CYS A 24 8.19 2.53 12.27
N THR A 25 7.92 1.72 13.28
CA THR A 25 8.12 0.28 13.24
C THR A 25 7.10 -0.35 12.32
N ARG A 26 7.42 -1.53 11.78
CA ARG A 26 6.50 -2.31 10.96
C ARG A 26 5.20 -2.56 11.73
N GLU A 27 5.31 -2.93 13.00
CA GLU A 27 4.18 -3.23 13.88
C GLU A 27 3.28 -2.01 14.07
N GLY A 28 3.85 -0.83 14.31
CA GLY A 28 3.09 0.41 14.47
C GLY A 28 2.34 0.80 13.19
N LEU A 29 3.00 0.71 12.03
CA LEU A 29 2.40 1.00 10.73
C LEU A 29 1.27 0.03 10.37
N LEU A 30 1.46 -1.27 10.64
CA LEU A 30 0.43 -2.29 10.40
C LEU A 30 -0.73 -2.18 11.41
N ALA A 31 -0.47 -1.79 12.66
CA ALA A 31 -1.52 -1.50 13.63
C ALA A 31 -2.36 -0.27 13.21
N SER A 32 -1.72 0.77 12.67
CA SER A 32 -2.44 1.91 12.09
C SER A 32 -3.29 1.50 10.88
N ALA A 33 -2.72 0.70 9.96
CA ALA A 33 -3.47 0.13 8.84
C ALA A 33 -4.68 -0.69 9.30
N GLN A 34 -4.53 -1.48 10.37
CA GLN A 34 -5.64 -2.24 10.95
C GLN A 34 -6.74 -1.31 11.48
N SER A 35 -6.40 -0.21 12.14
CA SER A 35 -7.39 0.77 12.61
C SER A 35 -8.19 1.39 11.46
N TYR A 36 -7.53 1.66 10.32
CA TYR A 36 -8.20 2.09 9.08
C TYR A 36 -9.14 1.02 8.53
N ILE A 37 -8.71 -0.24 8.49
CA ILE A 37 -9.52 -1.37 8.03
C ILE A 37 -10.78 -1.52 8.89
N ASP A 38 -10.64 -1.41 10.22
CA ASP A 38 -11.76 -1.49 11.15
C ASP A 38 -12.75 -0.33 10.96
N ALA A 39 -12.24 0.90 10.77
CA ALA A 39 -13.05 2.05 10.43
C ALA A 39 -13.80 1.87 9.10
N GLN A 40 -13.14 1.33 8.07
CA GLN A 40 -13.73 1.08 6.75
C GLN A 40 -14.82 0.01 6.80
N LYS A 41 -14.63 -1.06 7.57
CA LYS A 41 -15.66 -2.09 7.80
C LYS A 41 -16.88 -1.53 8.51
N ALA A 42 -16.66 -0.65 9.49
CA ALA A 42 -17.72 -0.02 10.27
C ALA A 42 -18.41 1.16 9.56
N GLY A 43 -17.77 1.75 8.54
CA GLY A 43 -18.20 3.03 7.99
C GLY A 43 -18.11 4.17 9.00
N ASN A 44 -17.19 4.06 9.97
CA ASN A 44 -17.11 4.96 11.12
C ASN A 44 -15.64 5.30 11.43
N THR A 45 -15.29 6.57 11.29
CA THR A 45 -13.93 7.08 11.46
C THR A 45 -13.62 7.60 12.86
N THR A 46 -14.57 7.55 13.81
CA THR A 46 -14.44 8.17 15.15
C THR A 46 -13.28 7.59 15.96
N ALA A 47 -12.94 6.32 15.74
CA ALA A 47 -11.82 5.66 16.42
C ALA A 47 -10.45 5.97 15.81
N LEU A 48 -10.39 6.61 14.62
CA LEU A 48 -9.12 6.98 14.00
C LEU A 48 -8.48 8.15 14.74
N LYS A 49 -7.21 7.99 15.11
CA LYS A 49 -6.40 9.06 15.68
C LYS A 49 -5.85 9.93 14.55
N LEU A 50 -6.52 11.03 14.26
CA LEU A 50 -6.15 11.94 13.18
C LEU A 50 -5.34 13.12 13.73
N SER A 51 -4.30 13.53 13.01
CA SER A 51 -3.53 14.72 13.39
C SER A 51 -4.33 16.00 13.15
N PRO A 52 -3.96 17.14 13.76
CA PRO A 52 -4.56 18.44 13.46
C PRO A 52 -4.38 18.90 12.00
N THR A 53 -3.37 18.37 11.31
CA THR A 53 -3.05 18.66 9.91
C THR A 53 -3.59 17.58 8.94
N PHE A 54 -4.44 16.69 9.45
CA PHE A 54 -4.94 15.55 8.72
C PHE A 54 -5.60 15.93 7.39
N LYS A 55 -5.31 15.14 6.35
CA LYS A 55 -5.98 15.22 5.06
C LYS A 55 -6.55 13.87 4.64
N TYR A 56 -7.71 13.92 4.00
CA TYR A 56 -8.27 12.79 3.28
C TYR A 56 -8.28 13.07 1.79
N GLN A 57 -7.74 12.14 1.02
CA GLN A 57 -7.77 12.17 -0.43
C GLN A 57 -8.41 10.90 -0.94
N GLN A 58 -9.27 11.04 -1.95
CA GLN A 58 -9.72 9.88 -2.70
C GLN A 58 -9.83 10.20 -4.18
N ASN A 59 -9.26 9.32 -5.00
CA ASN A 59 -9.16 9.43 -6.45
C ASN A 59 -8.47 10.74 -6.87
N ASN A 60 -7.29 11.00 -6.28
CA ASN A 60 -6.45 12.19 -6.49
C ASN A 60 -7.12 13.54 -6.17
N LYS A 61 -8.17 13.54 -5.34
CA LYS A 61 -8.88 14.76 -4.92
C LYS A 61 -9.02 14.78 -3.41
N GLU A 62 -8.68 15.92 -2.80
CA GLU A 62 -8.96 16.18 -1.39
C GLU A 62 -10.46 16.25 -1.16
N ARG A 63 -10.97 15.54 -0.15
CA ARG A 63 -12.39 15.51 0.21
C ARG A 63 -12.59 15.37 1.72
N ALA A 64 -13.78 15.69 2.20
CA ALA A 64 -14.16 15.39 3.58
C ALA A 64 -14.30 13.87 3.80
N LEU A 65 -13.88 13.39 4.97
CA LEU A 65 -14.04 11.97 5.36
C LEU A 65 -15.49 11.50 5.29
N SER A 66 -16.45 12.35 5.68
CA SER A 66 -17.88 12.07 5.65
C SER A 66 -18.46 11.89 4.24
N ALA A 67 -17.76 12.40 3.22
CA ALA A 67 -18.08 12.20 1.79
C ALA A 67 -17.13 11.17 1.14
N GLY A 68 -16.33 10.48 1.96
CA GLY A 68 -15.34 9.48 1.58
C GLY A 68 -15.89 8.07 1.56
N LEU A 69 -15.10 7.15 1.00
CA LEU A 69 -15.39 5.72 1.07
C LEU A 69 -15.44 5.20 2.51
N LEU A 70 -14.67 5.80 3.42
CA LEU A 70 -14.61 5.44 4.84
C LEU A 70 -15.91 5.75 5.61
N ALA A 71 -16.81 6.58 5.06
CA ALA A 71 -18.10 6.87 5.66
C ALA A 71 -19.17 5.81 5.34
N THR A 72 -18.82 4.79 4.54
CA THR A 72 -19.72 3.70 4.15
C THR A 72 -19.14 2.36 4.62
N PRO A 73 -19.91 1.50 5.30
CA PRO A 73 -19.44 0.19 5.70
C PRO A 73 -19.33 -0.74 4.48
N PHE A 74 -18.22 -1.49 4.40
CA PHE A 74 -18.04 -2.54 3.40
C PHE A 74 -17.66 -3.86 4.05
N LYS A 75 -18.24 -4.95 3.55
CA LYS A 75 -17.69 -6.29 3.77
C LYS A 75 -16.45 -6.43 2.89
N LEU A 76 -15.30 -6.67 3.51
CA LEU A 76 -14.03 -6.87 2.81
C LEU A 76 -13.79 -8.38 2.66
N ASP A 77 -13.72 -8.85 1.42
CA ASP A 77 -13.49 -10.27 1.10
C ASP A 77 -11.98 -10.60 1.02
N LEU A 78 -11.15 -9.60 0.72
CA LEU A 78 -9.70 -9.68 0.78
C LEU A 78 -9.15 -8.36 1.32
N VAL A 79 -8.15 -8.46 2.20
CA VAL A 79 -7.40 -7.31 2.74
C VAL A 79 -5.94 -7.70 2.86
N ARG A 80 -5.02 -6.84 2.42
CA ARG A 80 -3.57 -6.98 2.60
C ARG A 80 -2.95 -5.63 2.88
N SER A 81 -2.04 -5.56 3.85
CA SER A 81 -1.30 -4.35 4.19
C SER A 81 0.21 -4.57 4.12
N THR A 82 0.93 -3.54 3.70
CA THR A 82 2.40 -3.46 3.66
C THR A 82 2.87 -2.23 4.44
N ALA A 83 4.13 -2.23 4.87
CA ALA A 83 4.68 -1.18 5.72
C ALA A 83 6.02 -0.67 5.19
N ASP A 84 6.12 0.64 5.03
CA ASP A 84 7.32 1.39 4.64
C ASP A 84 7.82 2.18 5.85
N THR A 85 8.79 1.60 6.55
CA THR A 85 9.39 2.19 7.76
C THR A 85 10.24 3.43 7.44
N VAL A 86 10.71 3.57 6.21
CA VAL A 86 11.52 4.71 5.76
C VAL A 86 10.63 5.92 5.46
N ALA A 87 9.49 5.70 4.80
CA ALA A 87 8.54 6.76 4.47
C ALA A 87 7.48 7.00 5.57
N CYS A 88 7.58 6.28 6.68
CA CYS A 88 6.57 6.20 7.74
C CYS A 88 5.14 6.09 7.19
N ALA A 89 4.94 5.07 6.36
CA ALA A 89 3.69 4.89 5.63
C ALA A 89 3.31 3.42 5.54
N SER A 90 2.04 3.14 5.34
CA SER A 90 1.55 1.82 4.98
C SER A 90 0.71 1.90 3.71
N TYR A 91 0.64 0.79 2.99
CA TYR A 91 -0.29 0.61 1.89
C TYR A 91 -1.23 -0.54 2.25
N THR A 92 -2.51 -0.40 1.92
CA THR A 92 -3.52 -1.42 2.13
C THR A 92 -4.35 -1.58 0.88
N MET A 93 -4.33 -2.80 0.33
CA MET A 93 -5.25 -3.22 -0.72
C MET A 93 -6.42 -3.97 -0.11
N TRP A 94 -7.63 -3.66 -0.53
CA TRP A 94 -8.79 -4.47 -0.19
C TRP A 94 -9.79 -4.59 -1.35
N ILE A 95 -10.55 -5.69 -1.31
CA ILE A 95 -11.61 -6.00 -2.27
C ILE A 95 -12.91 -6.22 -1.52
N SER A 96 -13.96 -5.52 -1.96
CA SER A 96 -15.36 -5.84 -1.63
C SER A 96 -16.03 -6.30 -2.91
N SER A 97 -16.24 -7.61 -3.04
CA SER A 97 -16.67 -8.23 -4.30
C SER A 97 -18.18 -8.39 -4.44
N ALA A 98 -18.92 -8.29 -3.33
CA ALA A 98 -20.36 -8.46 -3.27
C ALA A 98 -21.11 -7.12 -3.05
N GLY A 99 -22.43 -7.15 -3.26
CA GLY A 99 -23.32 -6.00 -3.06
C GLY A 99 -23.62 -5.21 -4.34
N SER A 100 -24.44 -4.17 -4.21
CA SER A 100 -24.88 -3.33 -5.34
C SER A 100 -23.77 -2.46 -5.92
N LYS A 101 -22.68 -2.26 -5.16
CA LYS A 101 -21.54 -1.46 -5.58
C LYS A 101 -20.23 -2.07 -5.06
N PRO A 102 -19.65 -3.04 -5.79
CA PRO A 102 -18.37 -3.63 -5.43
C PRO A 102 -17.21 -2.65 -5.64
N TYR A 103 -16.08 -2.91 -4.99
CA TYR A 103 -14.88 -2.07 -5.01
C TYR A 103 -13.59 -2.88 -4.99
N VAL A 104 -12.58 -2.36 -5.68
CA VAL A 104 -11.16 -2.72 -5.52
C VAL A 104 -10.43 -1.44 -5.16
N VAL A 105 -9.67 -1.44 -4.07
CA VAL A 105 -9.17 -0.21 -3.45
C VAL A 105 -7.74 -0.38 -2.98
N GLY A 106 -6.92 0.62 -3.28
CA GLY A 106 -5.58 0.81 -2.72
C GLY A 106 -5.55 2.08 -1.89
N THR A 107 -5.10 1.99 -0.64
CA THR A 107 -5.02 3.13 0.28
C THR A 107 -3.62 3.23 0.86
N GLN A 108 -3.01 4.42 0.78
CA GLN A 108 -1.82 4.76 1.55
C GLN A 108 -2.21 5.53 2.82
N ILE A 109 -1.62 5.14 3.94
CA ILE A 109 -1.71 5.88 5.21
C ILE A 109 -0.33 6.44 5.52
N ARG A 110 -0.27 7.71 5.88
CA ARG A 110 0.99 8.37 6.27
C ARG A 110 0.88 9.00 7.64
N HIS A 111 2.04 9.10 8.26
CA HIS A 111 2.27 9.65 9.57
C HIS A 111 3.29 10.79 9.49
N ASP A 112 3.34 11.65 10.50
CA ASP A 112 4.35 12.71 10.54
C ASP A 112 5.65 12.22 11.18
N GLY A 113 6.77 12.66 10.63
CA GLY A 113 8.10 12.32 11.13
C GLY A 113 8.28 10.81 11.35
N ASN A 114 8.71 10.46 12.57
CA ASN A 114 8.88 9.07 13.00
C ASN A 114 7.81 8.65 14.03
N ASP A 115 6.56 9.10 13.88
CA ASP A 115 5.50 8.93 14.89
C ASP A 115 4.18 8.37 14.32
N THR A 116 3.89 7.10 14.64
CA THR A 116 2.66 6.38 14.24
C THR A 116 1.45 6.66 15.13
N SER A 117 1.56 7.53 16.14
CA SER A 117 0.48 7.84 17.09
C SER A 117 -0.74 8.49 16.46
N THR A 118 -0.54 9.28 15.39
CA THR A 118 -1.60 9.96 14.64
C THR A 118 -1.40 9.82 13.14
N ILE A 119 -2.49 9.82 12.39
CA ILE A 119 -2.51 9.75 10.93
C ILE A 119 -2.55 11.17 10.37
N THR A 120 -1.65 11.50 9.44
CA THR A 120 -1.62 12.79 8.74
C THR A 120 -2.28 12.75 7.37
N LEU A 121 -2.29 11.58 6.71
CA LEU A 121 -2.90 11.42 5.41
C LEU A 121 -3.52 10.02 5.27
N ILE A 122 -4.75 9.98 4.77
CA ILE A 122 -5.33 8.79 4.14
C ILE A 122 -5.57 9.15 2.68
N ASP A 123 -4.87 8.48 1.77
CA ASP A 123 -4.97 8.67 0.32
C ASP A 123 -5.42 7.38 -0.34
N THR A 124 -6.58 7.43 -0.98
CA THR A 124 -7.28 6.25 -1.51
C THR A 124 -7.46 6.35 -3.02
N ILE A 125 -7.11 5.29 -3.75
CA ILE A 125 -7.58 5.05 -5.12
C ILE A 125 -8.60 3.91 -5.07
N ALA A 126 -9.81 4.18 -5.55
CA ALA A 126 -10.93 3.26 -5.50
C ALA A 126 -11.61 3.15 -6.86
N ALA A 127 -11.56 1.94 -7.43
CA ALA A 127 -12.30 1.55 -8.62
C ALA A 127 -13.57 0.78 -8.24
N THR A 128 -14.62 0.96 -9.03
CA THR A 128 -15.96 0.39 -8.85
C THR A 128 -16.64 0.20 -10.21
N THR A 129 -17.91 -0.24 -10.22
CA THR A 129 -18.67 -0.49 -11.45
C THR A 129 -18.57 0.68 -12.45
N GLY A 130 -18.34 0.32 -13.71
CA GLY A 130 -18.11 1.25 -14.81
C GLY A 130 -16.66 1.72 -14.93
N ASP A 131 -15.75 1.35 -14.02
CA ASP A 131 -14.33 1.69 -14.18
C ASP A 131 -13.59 0.78 -15.18
N LEU A 132 -12.47 1.25 -15.74
CA LEU A 132 -11.66 0.55 -16.72
C LEU A 132 -11.34 -0.88 -16.29
N PHE A 133 -11.80 -1.84 -17.11
CA PHE A 133 -11.65 -3.28 -16.92
C PHE A 133 -12.20 -3.84 -15.60
N PHE A 134 -13.00 -3.06 -14.87
CA PHE A 134 -13.38 -3.40 -13.50
C PHE A 134 -14.36 -4.58 -13.42
N ASN A 135 -14.01 -5.57 -12.59
CA ASN A 135 -14.85 -6.67 -12.13
C ASN A 135 -14.28 -7.25 -10.82
N ALA A 136 -14.79 -6.79 -9.67
CA ALA A 136 -14.23 -7.19 -8.36
C ALA A 136 -14.24 -8.71 -8.08
N PRO A 137 -15.32 -9.49 -8.37
CA PRO A 137 -15.27 -10.95 -8.21
C PRO A 137 -14.16 -11.61 -9.04
N LYS A 138 -13.93 -11.13 -10.26
CA LYS A 138 -12.87 -11.63 -11.15
C LYS A 138 -11.48 -11.29 -10.60
N THR A 139 -11.26 -10.04 -10.16
CA THR A 139 -10.02 -9.61 -9.49
C THR A 139 -9.74 -10.46 -8.24
N LEU A 140 -10.74 -10.65 -7.38
CA LEU A 140 -10.64 -11.50 -6.19
C LEU A 140 -10.24 -12.94 -6.57
N GLY A 141 -10.88 -13.51 -7.59
CA GLY A 141 -10.62 -14.87 -8.07
C GLY A 141 -9.19 -15.11 -8.59
N TYR A 142 -8.47 -14.05 -8.96
CA TYR A 142 -7.04 -14.09 -9.28
C TYR A 142 -6.19 -13.88 -8.05
N ILE A 143 -6.35 -12.74 -7.38
CA ILE A 143 -5.41 -12.29 -6.34
C ILE A 143 -5.45 -13.20 -5.10
N GLN A 144 -6.59 -13.82 -4.77
CA GLN A 144 -6.68 -14.73 -3.62
C GLN A 144 -5.83 -16.02 -3.78
N LYS A 145 -5.35 -16.32 -4.99
CA LYS A 145 -4.50 -17.49 -5.27
C LYS A 145 -3.01 -17.18 -5.14
N GLU A 146 -2.66 -15.90 -5.09
CA GLU A 146 -1.28 -15.46 -5.02
C GLU A 146 -0.72 -15.65 -3.61
N ASP A 147 0.53 -16.08 -3.51
CA ASP A 147 1.24 -16.08 -2.25
C ASP A 147 1.76 -14.66 -1.95
N TRP A 148 1.28 -14.06 -0.86
CA TRP A 148 1.76 -12.79 -0.31
C TRP A 148 2.39 -12.94 1.08
N SER A 149 2.94 -14.10 1.40
CA SER A 149 3.72 -14.30 2.63
C SER A 149 4.99 -13.42 2.65
N PRO A 150 5.45 -12.95 3.82
CA PRO A 150 6.72 -12.24 3.94
C PRO A 150 7.90 -13.04 3.36
N ILE A 151 8.87 -12.33 2.75
CA ILE A 151 10.08 -12.96 2.22
C ILE A 151 11.02 -13.25 3.39
N ASN A 152 11.12 -14.53 3.77
CA ASN A 152 11.95 -14.96 4.90
C ASN A 152 13.44 -15.11 4.54
N ASN A 153 13.75 -15.32 3.26
CA ASN A 153 15.13 -15.46 2.79
C ASN A 153 15.68 -14.07 2.39
N THR A 154 16.69 -13.59 3.12
CA THR A 154 17.31 -12.28 2.85
C THR A 154 17.94 -12.18 1.47
N ALA A 155 18.43 -13.29 0.88
CA ALA A 155 18.95 -13.30 -0.48
C ALA A 155 17.87 -13.12 -1.56
N SER A 156 16.62 -13.48 -1.23
CA SER A 156 15.45 -13.31 -2.11
C SER A 156 14.77 -11.95 -1.94
N MET A 157 15.13 -11.22 -0.87
CA MET A 157 14.53 -9.95 -0.52
C MET A 157 15.09 -8.83 -1.42
N PRO A 158 14.25 -8.10 -2.17
CA PRO A 158 14.71 -7.03 -3.03
C PRO A 158 15.12 -5.80 -2.21
N SER A 159 16.09 -5.04 -2.71
CA SER A 159 16.43 -3.74 -2.13
C SER A 159 15.34 -2.71 -2.40
N ARG A 160 15.22 -1.70 -1.53
CA ARG A 160 14.37 -0.53 -1.74
C ARG A 160 14.62 0.13 -3.11
N GLU A 161 15.88 0.22 -3.50
CA GLU A 161 16.30 0.82 -4.76
C GLU A 161 15.78 0.03 -5.96
N LEU A 162 15.86 -1.30 -5.90
CA LEU A 162 15.31 -2.17 -6.94
C LEU A 162 13.80 -2.03 -7.03
N LEU A 163 13.10 -2.06 -5.89
CA LEU A 163 11.65 -1.88 -5.83
C LEU A 163 11.24 -0.52 -6.43
N LYS A 164 11.90 0.56 -6.04
CA LYS A 164 11.65 1.89 -6.60
C LYS A 164 11.93 1.96 -8.10
N LYS A 165 13.02 1.33 -8.56
CA LYS A 165 13.38 1.25 -9.98
C LYS A 165 12.30 0.52 -10.78
N VAL A 166 11.79 -0.60 -10.28
CA VAL A 166 10.70 -1.37 -10.90
C VAL A 166 9.41 -0.54 -10.96
N GLY A 167 9.02 0.09 -9.85
CA GLY A 167 7.84 0.98 -9.81
C GLY A 167 7.94 2.14 -10.80
N ASN A 168 9.12 2.76 -10.92
CA ASN A 168 9.38 3.79 -11.92
C ASN A 168 9.27 3.24 -13.34
N GLY A 169 10.00 2.17 -13.65
CA GLY A 169 9.95 1.54 -14.97
C GLY A 169 8.54 1.19 -15.40
N TYR A 170 7.71 0.72 -14.45
CA TYR A 170 6.32 0.37 -14.75
C TYR A 170 5.47 1.59 -15.13
N LEU A 171 5.71 2.74 -14.51
CA LEU A 171 5.00 3.98 -14.88
C LEU A 171 5.59 4.63 -16.13
N ASP A 172 6.88 4.43 -16.39
CA ASP A 172 7.62 5.08 -17.47
C ASP A 172 7.47 4.36 -18.82
N MET A 173 7.03 3.09 -18.86
CA MET A 173 6.84 2.32 -20.11
C MET A 173 5.89 2.97 -21.13
N TRP A 174 5.04 3.90 -20.70
CA TRP A 174 4.15 4.65 -21.57
C TRP A 174 4.84 5.80 -22.32
N THR A 175 5.95 6.30 -21.79
CA THR A 175 6.68 7.44 -22.36
C THR A 175 8.08 7.08 -22.86
N ASP A 176 8.74 6.11 -22.23
CA ASP A 176 10.07 5.64 -22.59
C ASP A 176 9.97 4.27 -23.27
N PRO A 177 10.35 4.15 -24.56
CA PRO A 177 10.32 2.88 -25.28
C PRO A 177 11.27 1.82 -24.71
N LYS A 178 12.20 2.17 -23.80
CA LYS A 178 13.13 1.22 -23.18
C LYS A 178 12.73 0.80 -21.76
N ALA A 179 11.77 1.49 -21.14
CA ALA A 179 11.45 1.27 -19.74
C ALA A 179 10.89 -0.14 -19.48
N ALA A 180 9.99 -0.62 -20.34
CA ALA A 180 9.43 -1.98 -20.25
C ALA A 180 10.51 -3.07 -20.25
N ASP A 181 11.52 -2.94 -21.11
CA ASP A 181 12.61 -3.91 -21.27
C ASP A 181 13.64 -3.85 -20.13
N SER A 182 13.64 -2.75 -19.36
CA SER A 182 14.54 -2.58 -18.22
C SER A 182 14.06 -3.28 -16.94
N ILE A 183 12.80 -3.70 -16.90
CA ILE A 183 12.18 -4.35 -15.74
C ILE A 183 12.52 -5.85 -15.77
N PRO A 184 13.05 -6.42 -14.68
CA PRO A 184 13.36 -7.85 -14.61
C PRO A 184 12.07 -8.67 -14.42
N TRP A 185 11.38 -9.00 -15.51
CA TRP A 185 10.15 -9.79 -15.45
C TRP A 185 10.41 -11.26 -15.07
N GLY A 186 9.58 -11.81 -14.18
CA GLY A 186 9.55 -13.25 -13.91
C GLY A 186 8.92 -14.03 -15.07
N THR A 187 9.31 -15.28 -15.26
CA THR A 187 8.73 -16.15 -16.31
C THR A 187 7.31 -16.62 -15.99
N ASP A 188 6.97 -16.68 -14.69
CA ASP A 188 5.66 -17.08 -14.17
C ASP A 188 5.03 -15.94 -13.36
N CYS A 189 5.27 -14.70 -13.79
CA CYS A 189 4.71 -13.53 -13.13
C CYS A 189 3.28 -13.26 -13.62
N GLU A 190 2.48 -12.65 -12.76
CA GLU A 190 1.06 -12.39 -13.06
C GLU A 190 0.76 -10.90 -12.97
N ARG A 191 -0.04 -10.40 -13.90
CA ARG A 191 -0.51 -9.01 -13.91
C ARG A 191 -2.02 -8.96 -13.97
N VAL A 192 -2.62 -8.26 -13.02
CA VAL A 192 -4.05 -7.99 -12.93
C VAL A 192 -4.28 -6.49 -13.07
N GLU A 193 -4.69 -6.05 -14.27
CA GLU A 193 -4.97 -4.64 -14.57
C GLU A 193 -6.47 -4.37 -14.57
N GLY A 194 -6.96 -3.73 -13.50
CA GLY A 194 -8.38 -3.72 -13.17
C GLY A 194 -8.86 -5.15 -12.89
N SER A 195 -9.27 -5.86 -13.94
CA SER A 195 -9.57 -7.30 -13.92
C SER A 195 -9.14 -8.04 -15.19
N GLN A 196 -8.24 -7.44 -15.98
CA GLN A 196 -7.54 -8.13 -17.07
C GLN A 196 -6.35 -8.89 -16.50
N TYR A 197 -6.33 -10.21 -16.73
CA TYR A 197 -5.26 -11.08 -16.26
C TYR A 197 -4.29 -11.39 -17.40
N THR A 198 -3.00 -11.19 -17.15
CA THR A 198 -1.92 -11.48 -18.09
C THR A 198 -0.86 -12.34 -17.42
N ASN A 199 -0.50 -13.47 -18.06
CA ASN A 199 0.56 -14.37 -17.61
C ASN A 199 1.35 -14.92 -18.84
N PRO A 200 2.69 -14.78 -18.86
CA PRO A 200 3.51 -13.95 -17.98
C PRO A 200 3.16 -12.46 -18.07
N CYS A 201 3.28 -11.78 -16.94
CA CYS A 201 2.97 -10.36 -16.76
C CYS A 201 3.72 -9.42 -17.72
N GLY A 202 4.91 -9.81 -18.18
CA GLY A 202 5.73 -9.04 -19.12
C GLY A 202 5.27 -9.11 -20.59
N LYS A 203 4.12 -9.72 -20.88
CA LYS A 203 3.52 -9.74 -22.23
C LYS A 203 2.71 -8.47 -22.50
N ASN A 204 2.68 -8.07 -23.77
CA ASN A 204 1.86 -6.96 -24.29
C ASN A 204 2.08 -5.65 -23.50
N LEU A 205 3.34 -5.34 -23.22
CA LEU A 205 3.72 -4.09 -22.57
C LEU A 205 3.76 -2.95 -23.61
N PRO A 206 3.42 -1.72 -23.21
CA PRO A 206 3.69 -0.55 -24.03
C PRO A 206 5.21 -0.29 -24.14
N HIS A 207 5.62 0.23 -25.29
CA HIS A 207 6.98 0.69 -25.58
C HIS A 207 6.91 2.17 -26.01
N GLY A 208 6.44 3.02 -25.10
CA GLY A 208 6.19 4.44 -25.36
C GLY A 208 4.82 4.71 -25.97
N GLY A 209 4.68 5.88 -26.60
CA GLY A 209 3.46 6.32 -27.30
C GLY A 209 2.73 7.48 -26.62
N SER A 210 3.00 7.74 -25.35
CA SER A 210 2.57 8.95 -24.65
C SER A 210 3.67 10.02 -24.67
N SER A 211 3.27 11.29 -24.78
CA SER A 211 4.16 12.44 -24.56
C SER A 211 4.07 13.00 -23.13
N LYS A 212 3.24 12.40 -22.27
CA LYS A 212 2.95 12.87 -20.91
C LYS A 212 3.38 11.82 -19.89
N PRO A 213 4.39 12.10 -19.05
CA PRO A 213 4.79 11.18 -17.99
C PRO A 213 3.72 11.13 -16.89
N ASN A 214 3.54 9.95 -16.29
CA ASN A 214 2.58 9.77 -15.19
C ASN A 214 3.02 10.57 -13.96
N GLY A 215 2.18 11.51 -13.52
CA GLY A 215 2.44 12.44 -12.44
C GLY A 215 1.99 11.95 -11.06
N MET A 216 2.10 12.86 -10.08
CA MET A 216 1.68 12.68 -8.69
C MET A 216 2.14 11.35 -8.06
N ARG A 217 3.34 10.85 -8.35
CA ARG A 217 3.77 9.54 -7.83
C ARG A 217 4.02 9.58 -6.32
N ARG A 218 3.35 8.70 -5.58
CA ARG A 218 3.45 8.58 -4.12
C ARG A 218 3.74 7.14 -3.78
N TYR A 219 4.87 6.87 -3.13
CA TYR A 219 5.41 5.53 -2.96
C TYR A 219 5.18 5.01 -1.55
N VAL A 220 4.90 3.72 -1.45
CA VAL A 220 5.09 2.89 -0.24
C VAL A 220 5.89 1.68 -0.68
N ILE A 221 7.07 1.49 -0.08
CA ILE A 221 8.00 0.42 -0.42
C ILE A 221 8.25 -0.43 0.84
N ASP A 222 8.01 -1.73 0.73
CA ASP A 222 8.14 -2.72 1.80
C ASP A 222 9.05 -3.86 1.33
N GLU A 223 10.32 -3.83 1.75
CA GLU A 223 11.33 -4.83 1.39
C GLU A 223 10.96 -6.22 1.92
N VAL A 224 10.39 -6.31 3.13
CA VAL A 224 9.98 -7.58 3.75
C VAL A 224 8.89 -8.26 2.93
N GLN A 225 7.94 -7.48 2.41
CA GLN A 225 6.94 -8.00 1.49
C GLN A 225 7.49 -8.19 0.07
N GLY A 226 8.58 -7.48 -0.27
CA GLY A 226 9.08 -7.32 -1.62
C GLY A 226 8.12 -6.51 -2.48
N SER A 227 7.44 -5.51 -1.93
CA SER A 227 6.38 -4.77 -2.61
C SER A 227 6.72 -3.28 -2.78
N VAL A 228 6.30 -2.72 -3.90
CA VAL A 228 6.18 -1.27 -4.10
C VAL A 228 4.76 -0.95 -4.55
N ASP A 229 4.06 -0.11 -3.80
CA ASP A 229 2.86 0.58 -4.28
C ASP A 229 3.22 1.99 -4.75
N VAL A 230 2.62 2.39 -5.87
CA VAL A 230 2.66 3.75 -6.37
C VAL A 230 1.25 4.22 -6.66
N LEU A 231 0.68 5.06 -5.79
CA LEU A 231 -0.47 5.89 -6.16
C LEU A 231 0.00 7.00 -7.08
N CYS A 232 -0.70 7.22 -8.18
CA CYS A 232 -0.28 8.19 -9.20
C CYS A 232 -1.47 8.84 -9.91
N GLN A 233 -1.12 9.78 -10.79
CA GLN A 233 -2.00 10.30 -11.83
C GLN A 233 -1.51 9.72 -13.16
N PHE A 234 -2.35 8.91 -13.79
CA PHE A 234 -2.06 8.23 -15.05
C PHE A 234 -2.25 9.18 -16.23
N ASP A 235 -1.35 10.16 -16.35
CA ASP A 235 -1.41 11.20 -17.38
C ASP A 235 -1.21 10.69 -18.79
N SER A 236 -0.56 9.53 -18.95
CA SER A 236 -0.37 8.91 -20.26
C SER A 236 -1.66 8.50 -20.95
N LEU A 237 -2.74 8.29 -20.17
CA LEU A 237 -4.03 7.81 -20.68
C LEU A 237 -5.21 8.75 -20.34
N GLY A 238 -4.94 9.95 -19.81
CA GLY A 238 -5.97 10.96 -19.58
C GLY A 238 -6.14 11.46 -18.14
N THR A 239 -5.06 11.50 -17.36
CA THR A 239 -5.02 12.14 -16.03
C THR A 239 -5.92 11.41 -15.03
N MET A 240 -5.83 10.08 -15.03
CA MET A 240 -6.71 9.20 -14.25
C MET A 240 -6.11 8.87 -12.89
N PRO A 241 -6.90 8.77 -11.82
CA PRO A 241 -6.41 8.24 -10.55
C PRO A 241 -6.10 6.76 -10.67
N ASP A 242 -4.87 6.37 -10.30
CA ASP A 242 -4.39 5.00 -10.48
C ASP A 242 -3.48 4.56 -9.32
N SER A 243 -3.41 3.26 -9.12
CA SER A 243 -2.51 2.59 -8.15
C SER A 243 -1.82 1.44 -8.87
N HIS A 244 -0.53 1.27 -8.61
CA HIS A 244 0.24 0.13 -9.10
C HIS A 244 0.99 -0.50 -7.94
N GLU A 245 0.58 -1.70 -7.53
CA GLU A 245 1.33 -2.52 -6.58
C GLU A 245 2.13 -3.58 -7.34
N ILE A 246 3.44 -3.62 -7.13
CA ILE A 246 4.34 -4.56 -7.81
C ILE A 246 5.14 -5.32 -6.78
N ARG A 247 5.07 -6.65 -6.87
CA ARG A 247 5.87 -7.56 -6.06
C ARG A 247 7.11 -8.02 -6.80
N VAL A 248 8.26 -7.99 -6.14
CA VAL A 248 9.55 -8.49 -6.63
C VAL A 248 10.09 -9.54 -5.65
N ILE A 249 10.50 -10.69 -6.18
CA ILE A 249 11.12 -11.80 -5.42
C ILE A 249 12.29 -12.32 -6.26
N ASP A 250 13.43 -12.63 -5.63
CA ASP A 250 14.64 -13.10 -6.32
C ASP A 250 15.07 -12.16 -7.45
N GLY A 251 14.91 -10.86 -7.22
CA GLY A 251 15.24 -9.80 -8.17
C GLY A 251 14.32 -9.70 -9.39
N LYS A 252 13.23 -10.48 -9.45
CA LYS A 252 12.29 -10.49 -10.58
C LYS A 252 10.86 -10.14 -10.15
N VAL A 253 10.12 -9.46 -11.03
CA VAL A 253 8.69 -9.17 -10.82
C VAL A 253 7.92 -10.49 -10.75
N LYS A 254 7.10 -10.62 -9.71
CA LYS A 254 6.23 -11.78 -9.49
C LYS A 254 4.75 -11.43 -9.67
N TYR A 255 4.29 -10.31 -9.11
CA TYR A 255 2.89 -9.87 -9.23
C TYR A 255 2.82 -8.39 -9.58
N VAL A 256 1.82 -8.00 -10.35
CA VAL A 256 1.47 -6.61 -10.64
C VAL A 256 -0.04 -6.46 -10.48
N HIS A 257 -0.48 -5.55 -9.62
CA HIS A 257 -1.89 -5.17 -9.49
C HIS A 257 -2.05 -3.71 -9.87
N THR A 258 -3.06 -3.40 -10.69
CA THR A 258 -3.43 -2.01 -10.97
C THR A 258 -4.89 -1.71 -10.67
N ILE A 259 -5.15 -0.51 -10.18
CA ILE A 259 -6.48 -0.04 -9.79
C ILE A 259 -6.74 1.32 -10.44
N THR A 260 -7.33 1.30 -11.63
CA THR A 260 -7.58 2.51 -12.41
C THR A 260 -9.01 3.01 -12.21
N ALA A 261 -9.17 4.17 -11.59
CA ALA A 261 -10.47 4.81 -11.38
C ALA A 261 -10.87 5.66 -12.59
N LEU A 262 -11.16 5.01 -13.72
CA LEU A 262 -11.61 5.64 -14.97
C LEU A 262 -12.99 5.14 -15.37
N LYS A 263 -14.00 6.02 -15.39
CA LYS A 263 -15.32 5.68 -15.94
C LYS A 263 -15.26 5.47 -17.45
N ILE A 264 -15.63 4.26 -17.89
CA ILE A 264 -15.94 3.93 -19.27
C ILE A 264 -17.46 4.01 -19.41
N GLY A 265 -17.92 4.83 -20.35
CA GLY A 265 -19.34 5.08 -20.61
C GLY A 265 -20.12 3.84 -20.98
#